data_AF-A0A660RTY3-F1
#
_entry.id   AF-A0A660RTY3-F1
#
_cell.length_a   1.000
_cell.length_b   1.000
_cell.length_c   1.000
_cell.angle_alpha   90.00
_cell.angle_beta   90.00
_cell.angle_gamma   90.00
#
_symmetry.space_group_name_H-M   'P 1'
#
loop_
_entity.id
_entity.type
_entity.pdbx_description
1 polymer ?
#
loop_
_entity_poly.entity_id
_entity_poly.type
_entity_poly.pdbx_seq_one_letter_code
_entity_poly.pdbx_strand_id
1 'polypeptide(L)' 'SYDEYFVVDLTASYTINKYAKVNLSIDNLFDRDYYQYYKAPGSSWFVELTLKF' A
#
# COMPACT_ATOMS: atom_id res chain seq x y z
N SER A 1 -22.94 -1.51 15.90
CA SER A 1 -22.78 -2.21 14.63
C SER A 1 -21.38 -1.90 14.13
N TYR A 2 -20.56 -2.89 13.84
CA TYR A 2 -19.35 -2.65 13.04
C TYR A 2 -19.83 -2.58 11.59
N ASP A 3 -19.57 -1.46 10.91
CA ASP A 3 -19.88 -1.36 9.48
C ASP A 3 -18.95 -2.30 8.71
N GLU A 4 -19.51 -3.06 7.77
CA GLU A 4 -18.72 -3.84 6.84
C GLU A 4 -17.91 -2.87 5.97
N TYR A 5 -16.60 -2.89 6.13
CA TYR A 5 -15.67 -2.12 5.32
C TYR A 5 -14.92 -3.04 4.37
N PHE A 6 -14.74 -2.56 3.13
CA PHE A 6 -13.94 -3.22 2.11
C PHE A 6 -12.76 -2.33 1.76
N VAL A 7 -11.57 -2.80 2.07
CA VAL A 7 -10.30 -2.10 1.82
C VAL A 7 -9.49 -2.96 0.86
N VAL A 8 -8.82 -2.32 -0.09
CA VAL A 8 -7.97 -2.99 -1.07
C VAL A 8 -6.57 -2.44 -0.96
N ASP A 9 -5.62 -3.34 -0.79
CA ASP A 9 -4.21 -3.03 -0.77
C ASP A 9 -3.58 -3.51 -2.07
N LEU A 10 -2.69 -2.70 -2.63
CA LEU A 10 -2.02 -2.97 -3.90
C LEU A 10 -0.52 -2.98 -3.68
N THR A 11 0.14 -4.07 -4.08
CA THR A 11 1.60 -4.14 -4.13
C THR A 11 2.03 -4.48 -5.55
N ALA A 12 2.85 -3.62 -6.13
CA ALA A 12 3.41 -3.77 -7.46
C ALA A 12 4.94 -3.74 -7.38
N SER A 13 5.58 -4.84 -7.76
CA SER A 13 7.03 -4.99 -7.81
C SER A 13 7.49 -5.04 -9.25
N TYR A 14 8.45 -4.19 -9.62
CA TYR A 14 9.05 -4.19 -10.96
C TYR A 14 10.57 -4.25 -10.87
N THR A 15 11.15 -5.29 -11.46
CA THR A 15 12.60 -5.44 -11.59
C THR A 15 13.05 -4.73 -12.86
N ILE A 16 13.68 -3.57 -12.72
CA ILE A 16 14.21 -2.82 -13.86
C ILE A 16 15.38 -3.59 -14.46
N ASN A 17 16.34 -4.00 -13.62
CA ASN A 17 17.54 -4.73 -14.00
C ASN A 17 18.03 -5.57 -12.81
N LYS A 18 19.02 -6.44 -13.02
CA LYS A 18 19.68 -7.21 -11.94
C LYS A 18 20.25 -6.37 -10.79
N TYR A 19 20.43 -5.06 -11.02
CA TYR A 19 20.95 -4.10 -10.05
C TYR A 19 19.87 -3.16 -9.46
N ALA A 20 18.65 -3.15 -10.00
CA ALA A 20 17.64 -2.18 -9.61
C ALA A 20 16.24 -2.81 -9.59
N LYS A 21 15.56 -2.73 -8.45
CA LYS A 21 14.17 -3.13 -8.27
C LYS A 21 13.39 -1.97 -7.68
N VAL A 22 12.20 -1.73 -8.21
CA VAL A 22 11.23 -0.80 -7.65
C VAL A 22 10.09 -1.60 -7.05
N ASN A 23 9.65 -1.22 -5.87
CA ASN A 23 8.45 -1.74 -5.25
C ASN A 23 7.53 -0.58 -4.86
N LEU A 24 6.27 -0.67 -5.26
CA LEU A 24 5.22 0.26 -4.90
C LEU A 24 4.21 -0.49 -4.05
N SER A 25 3.97 -0.02 -2.84
CA SER A 25 2.93 -0.50 -1.95
C SER A 25 1.94 0.64 -1.69
N ILE A 26 0.66 0.36 -1.87
CA ILE A 26 -0.44 1.28 -1.60
C ILE A 26 -1.40 0.55 -0.67
N ASP A 27 -1.58 1.08 0.53
CA ASP A 27 -2.60 0.59 1.45
C ASP A 27 -3.84 1.46 1.31
N ASN A 28 -5.01 0.84 1.40
CA ASN A 28 -6.27 1.51 1.22
C ASN A 28 -6.35 2.27 -0.11
N LEU A 29 -6.19 1.55 -1.22
CA LEU A 29 -6.17 2.09 -2.59
C LEU A 29 -7.37 3.00 -2.92
N PHE A 30 -8.52 2.77 -2.27
CA PHE A 30 -9.75 3.52 -2.50
C PHE A 30 -10.00 4.64 -1.48
N ASP A 31 -9.03 4.97 -0.63
CA ASP A 31 -9.09 5.99 0.41
C ASP A 31 -10.37 5.91 1.26
N ARG A 32 -10.69 4.70 1.71
CA ARG A 32 -11.85 4.45 2.55
C ARG A 32 -11.56 4.91 3.97
N ASP A 33 -12.32 5.88 4.44
CA ASP A 33 -12.38 6.18 5.86
C ASP A 33 -13.23 5.11 6.56
N TYR A 34 -12.61 4.30 7.41
CA TYR A 34 -13.28 3.29 8.23
C TYR A 34 -12.84 3.39 9.70
N TYR A 35 -13.67 2.86 10.60
CA TYR A 35 -13.44 2.91 12.04
C TYR A 35 -13.30 1.50 12.58
N GLN A 36 -12.14 1.20 13.16
CA GLN A 36 -11.86 -0.08 13.79
C GLN A 36 -11.37 0.18 15.21
N TYR A 37 -12.30 0.33 16.17
CA TYR A 37 -12.09 0.91 17.52
C TYR A 37 -11.57 2.37 17.55
N TYR A 38 -10.73 2.77 16.58
CA TYR A 38 -10.22 4.11 16.32
C TYR A 38 -10.33 4.42 14.82
N LYS A 39 -10.22 5.71 14.42
CA LYS A 39 -10.19 6.09 13.00
C LYS A 39 -8.97 5.42 12.33
N ALA A 40 -9.21 4.59 11.34
CA ALA A 40 -8.13 3.95 10.60
C ALA A 40 -7.34 4.99 9.79
N PRO A 41 -6.05 4.77 9.54
CA PRO A 41 -5.28 5.58 8.59
C PRO A 41 -5.96 5.57 7.22
N GLY A 42 -6.01 6.73 6.55
CA GLY A 42 -6.46 6.85 5.16
C GLY A 42 -5.46 6.19 4.19
N SER A 43 -5.56 6.50 2.89
CA SER A 43 -4.61 5.96 1.90
C SER A 43 -3.15 6.26 2.25
N SER A 44 -2.33 5.21 2.31
CA SER A 44 -0.87 5.32 2.40
C SER A 44 -0.21 4.75 1.16
N TRP A 45 0.90 5.36 0.76
CA TRP A 45 1.65 4.99 -0.41
C TRP A 45 3.14 4.98 -0.06
N PHE A 46 3.81 3.91 -0.46
CA PHE A 46 5.21 3.68 -0.18
C PHE A 46 5.91 3.21 -1.46
N VAL A 47 6.99 3.89 -1.82
CA VAL A 47 7.82 3.54 -2.96
C VAL A 47 9.21 3.20 -2.45
N GLU A 48 9.63 1.97 -2.72
CA GLU A 48 10.96 1.48 -2.42
C GLU A 48 11.76 1.32 -3.71
N LEU A 49 13.01 1.81 -3.69
CA LEU A 49 14.00 1.53 -4.71
C LEU A 49 15.13 0.71 -4.07
N THR A 50 15.25 -0.55 -4.50
CA THR A 50 16.37 -1.41 -4.12
C THR A 50 17.47 -1.33 -5.17
N LEU A 51 18.67 -0.92 -4.78
CA LEU A 51 19.87 -1.00 -5.61
C LEU A 51 20.78 -2.10 -5.09
N LYS A 52 21.25 -2.97 -5.99
CA LYS A 52 22.25 -4.01 -5.72
C LYS A 52 23.52 -3.67 -6.48
N PHE A 53 24.65 -3.58 -5.77
CA PHE A 53 25.99 -3.31 -6.31
C PHE A 53 26.87 -4.55 -6.18
#